data_AF-A0A354W7K5-F1
#
_entry.id   AF-A0A354W7K5-F1
#
_cell.length_a   1.000
_cell.length_b   1.000
_cell.length_c   1.000
_cell.angle_alpha   90.00
_cell.angle_beta   90.00
_cell.angle_gamma   90.00
#
_symmetry.space_group_name_H-M   'P 1'
#
loop_
_entity.id
_entity.type
_entity.pdbx_description
1 polymer ?
#
loop_
_entity_poly.entity_id
_entity_poly.type
_entity_poly.pdbx_seq_one_letter_code
_entity_poly.pdbx_strand_id
1 'polypeptide(L)'
;MSLTALVGLALGTAAMTVVLSAFAGLEDLVADQFEDANPPLKISPANGPYLALTAEDSAFLNSEADRYPEAVFEPVFEQRVLLAQGENQHITYVLGVSDEYVREHRLNEHLLTQADPGLDLGENTLALGAGVAYHLGVSNANPPPIVTVYLPKIDATTTALNLRDAVRAKNVFITSIHTVQPDYDVHKAIAPKSWVQAFTGAKHPSYLEVYDDNNALRKSIEMYFGDRATIADRLEQEATLFKVMRSERLVVLAILAFVVVLASFGIVSALTIIALEKKSDIYTLWSMGTSNSQLRSIFFKNGLLIVLAGWAVGLSLGTTIILIQKYVGVVSLGSGYIQEFYPVVLSWKHYLLTTTIVLSIGTTISMWSTGKVIQQIKEA
;
A
#
# COMPACT_ATOMS: atom_id res chain seq x y z
N MET A 1 17.79 12.20 38.39
CA MET A 1 18.34 11.88 37.05
C MET A 1 17.93 10.49 36.53
N SER A 2 17.62 9.50 37.38
CA SER A 2 16.92 8.28 36.91
C SER A 2 15.62 8.64 36.18
N LEU A 3 14.87 9.63 36.68
CA LEU A 3 13.66 10.14 36.04
C LEU A 3 13.91 10.73 34.64
N THR A 4 15.02 11.46 34.42
CA THR A 4 15.30 12.07 33.11
C THR A 4 15.65 11.00 32.07
N ALA A 5 16.41 9.97 32.45
CA ALA A 5 16.70 8.83 31.59
C ALA A 5 15.42 8.03 31.25
N LEU A 6 14.58 7.80 32.26
CA LEU A 6 13.31 7.11 32.10
C LEU A 6 12.35 7.87 31.19
N VAL A 7 12.20 9.19 31.38
CA VAL A 7 11.34 10.04 30.55
C VAL A 7 11.85 10.07 29.11
N GLY A 8 13.16 10.23 28.89
CA GLY A 8 13.72 10.20 27.54
C GLY A 8 13.44 8.90 26.81
N LEU A 9 13.65 7.76 27.48
CA LEU A 9 13.39 6.45 26.89
C LEU A 9 11.88 6.20 26.67
N ALA A 10 11.04 6.63 27.61
CA ALA A 10 9.59 6.51 27.50
C ALA A 10 9.05 7.34 26.33
N LEU A 11 9.50 8.58 26.17
CA LEU A 11 9.10 9.44 25.05
C LEU A 11 9.57 8.88 23.71
N GLY A 12 10.82 8.41 23.61
CA GLY A 12 11.33 7.77 22.40
C GLY A 12 10.53 6.51 22.03
N THR A 13 10.21 5.67 23.01
CA THR A 13 9.39 4.46 22.82
C THR A 13 7.96 4.81 22.40
N ALA A 14 7.34 5.79 23.04
CA ALA A 14 6.00 6.25 22.71
C ALA A 14 5.93 6.81 21.29
N ALA A 15 6.86 7.71 20.93
CA ALA A 15 6.95 8.29 19.60
C ALA A 15 7.11 7.20 18.53
N MET A 16 8.01 6.24 18.75
CA MET A 16 8.21 5.15 17.79
C MET A 16 6.97 4.27 17.63
N THR A 17 6.27 3.98 18.73
CA THR A 17 5.03 3.20 18.70
C THR A 17 3.92 3.92 17.92
N VAL A 18 3.72 5.21 18.19
CA VAL A 18 2.69 6.04 17.55
C VAL A 18 2.97 6.19 16.06
N VAL A 19 4.21 6.50 15.69
CA VAL A 19 4.58 6.74 14.29
C VAL A 19 4.46 5.46 13.47
N LEU A 20 4.89 4.30 13.99
CA LEU A 20 4.71 3.03 13.27
C LEU A 20 3.23 2.66 13.08
N SER A 21 2.40 2.92 14.09
CA SER A 21 0.94 2.73 14.00
C SER A 21 0.30 3.64 12.95
N ALA A 22 0.73 4.90 12.89
CA ALA A 22 0.26 5.87 11.90
C ALA A 22 0.67 5.48 10.47
N PHE A 23 1.92 5.08 10.25
CA PHE A 23 2.37 4.58 8.94
C PHE A 23 1.62 3.33 8.49
N ALA A 24 1.32 2.41 9.41
CA ALA A 24 0.53 1.23 9.10
C ALA A 24 -0.90 1.61 8.69
N GLY A 25 -1.54 2.51 9.42
CA GLY A 25 -2.87 3.00 9.04
C GLY A 25 -2.87 3.73 7.70
N LEU A 26 -1.82 4.49 7.40
CA LEU A 26 -1.68 5.13 6.08
C LEU A 26 -1.49 4.10 4.96
N GLU A 27 -0.69 3.06 5.19
CA GLU A 27 -0.49 1.95 4.24
C GLU A 27 -1.81 1.24 3.93
N ASP A 28 -2.62 0.96 4.96
CA ASP A 28 -3.95 0.36 4.79
C ASP A 28 -4.91 1.31 4.04
N LEU A 29 -4.98 2.59 4.42
CA LEU A 29 -5.82 3.59 3.73
C LEU A 29 -5.43 3.76 2.25
N VAL A 30 -4.14 3.71 1.94
CA VAL A 30 -3.68 3.75 0.56
C VAL A 30 -4.07 2.46 -0.14
N ALA A 31 -3.86 1.29 0.46
CA ALA A 31 -4.22 0.01 -0.15
C ALA A 31 -5.71 -0.11 -0.47
N ASP A 32 -6.59 0.34 0.44
CA ASP A 32 -8.04 0.34 0.25
C ASP A 32 -8.46 1.17 -0.98
N GLN A 33 -7.75 2.27 -1.31
CA GLN A 33 -8.02 3.08 -2.51
C GLN A 33 -7.73 2.36 -3.83
N PHE A 34 -6.98 1.27 -3.81
CA PHE A 34 -6.68 0.46 -5.00
C PHE A 34 -7.50 -0.84 -5.05
N GLU A 35 -8.31 -1.15 -4.03
CA GLU A 35 -9.01 -2.44 -3.93
C GLU A 35 -10.03 -2.64 -5.05
N ASP A 36 -10.82 -1.60 -5.34
CA ASP A 36 -11.82 -1.58 -6.41
C ASP A 36 -11.22 -1.20 -7.79
N ALA A 37 -9.97 -0.70 -7.82
CA ALA A 37 -9.29 -0.30 -9.06
C ALA A 37 -8.42 -1.42 -9.66
N ASN A 38 -7.90 -2.31 -8.81
CA ASN A 38 -6.97 -3.37 -9.16
C ASN A 38 -7.51 -4.74 -8.68
N PRO A 39 -7.52 -5.77 -9.53
CA PRO A 39 -7.98 -7.10 -9.16
C PRO A 39 -7.02 -7.78 -8.16
N PRO A 40 -7.48 -8.77 -7.38
CA PRO A 40 -6.63 -9.55 -6.48
C PRO A 40 -5.38 -10.10 -7.16
N LEU A 41 -5.53 -10.65 -8.37
CA LEU A 41 -4.44 -11.12 -9.20
C LEU A 41 -4.62 -10.63 -10.64
N LYS A 42 -3.52 -10.20 -11.24
CA LYS A 42 -3.44 -9.80 -12.65
C LYS A 42 -2.38 -10.62 -13.36
N ILE A 43 -2.78 -11.32 -14.42
CA ILE A 43 -1.92 -12.12 -15.28
C ILE A 43 -1.66 -11.33 -16.55
N SER A 44 -0.46 -10.76 -16.66
CA SER A 44 -0.03 -9.97 -17.81
C SER A 44 0.98 -10.74 -18.66
N PRO A 45 1.05 -10.51 -19.99
CA PRO A 45 2.07 -11.15 -20.82
C PRO A 45 3.48 -10.73 -20.36
N ALA A 46 4.42 -11.67 -20.34
CA ALA A 46 5.83 -11.35 -20.04
C ALA A 46 6.47 -10.53 -21.17
N ASN A 47 6.04 -10.76 -22.41
CA ASN A 47 6.53 -10.06 -23.60
C ASN A 47 5.38 -9.68 -24.54
N GLY A 48 5.39 -8.44 -25.03
CA GLY A 48 4.40 -7.93 -25.97
C GLY A 48 3.10 -7.45 -25.29
N PRO A 49 2.14 -6.96 -26.09
CA PRO A 49 0.94 -6.29 -25.56
C PRO A 49 -0.26 -7.23 -25.29
N TYR A 50 -0.18 -8.50 -25.67
CA TYR A 50 -1.31 -9.44 -25.55
C TYR A 50 -0.89 -10.77 -24.93
N LEU A 51 -1.79 -11.34 -24.13
CA LEU A 51 -1.68 -12.68 -23.57
C LEU A 51 -2.22 -13.70 -24.57
N ALA A 52 -1.32 -14.37 -25.30
CA ALA A 52 -1.67 -15.38 -26.29
C ALA A 52 -2.16 -16.68 -25.63
N LEU A 53 -3.42 -16.69 -25.21
CA LEU A 53 -4.08 -17.87 -24.64
C LEU A 53 -4.31 -18.94 -25.71
N THR A 54 -3.82 -20.14 -25.43
CA THR A 54 -4.06 -21.36 -26.22
C THR A 54 -5.30 -22.11 -25.72
N ALA A 55 -5.75 -23.12 -26.46
CA ALA A 55 -6.84 -23.98 -26.02
C ALA A 55 -6.50 -24.76 -24.74
N GLU A 56 -5.22 -25.11 -24.54
CA GLU A 56 -4.74 -25.73 -23.31
C GLU A 56 -4.83 -24.76 -22.14
N ASP A 57 -4.48 -23.49 -22.34
CA ASP A 57 -4.59 -22.45 -21.31
C ASP A 57 -6.05 -22.25 -20.87
N SER A 58 -7.00 -22.23 -21.83
CA SER A 58 -8.42 -22.18 -21.49
C SER A 58 -8.92 -23.41 -20.73
N ALA A 59 -8.45 -24.61 -21.08
CA ALA A 59 -8.79 -25.83 -20.36
C ALA A 59 -8.24 -25.84 -18.93
N PHE A 60 -7.01 -25.35 -18.74
CA PHE A 60 -6.41 -25.18 -17.42
C PHE A 60 -7.20 -24.19 -16.56
N LEU A 61 -7.49 -23.00 -17.08
CA LEU A 61 -8.26 -21.99 -16.34
C LEU A 61 -9.66 -22.49 -15.95
N ASN A 62 -10.34 -23.21 -16.84
CA ASN A 62 -11.63 -23.85 -16.52
C ASN A 62 -11.48 -24.89 -15.40
N SER A 63 -10.40 -25.69 -15.41
CA SER A 63 -10.17 -26.67 -14.35
C SER A 63 -9.85 -26.04 -12.99
N GLU A 64 -9.24 -24.85 -12.98
CA GLU A 64 -9.04 -24.09 -11.76
C GLU A 64 -10.34 -23.43 -11.30
N ALA A 65 -11.19 -22.92 -12.21
CA ALA A 65 -12.53 -22.43 -11.88
C ALA A 65 -13.43 -23.53 -11.28
N ASP A 66 -13.32 -24.78 -11.77
CA ASP A 66 -14.03 -25.93 -11.18
C ASP A 66 -13.52 -26.27 -9.77
N ARG A 67 -12.21 -26.07 -9.52
CA ARG A 67 -11.58 -26.33 -8.22
C ARG A 67 -11.85 -25.21 -7.21
N TYR A 68 -11.97 -23.98 -7.68
CA TYR A 68 -12.22 -22.77 -6.91
C TYR A 68 -13.49 -22.10 -7.45
N PRO A 69 -14.69 -22.54 -7.03
CA PRO A 69 -15.95 -22.05 -7.59
C PRO A 69 -16.24 -20.56 -7.38
N GLU A 70 -15.53 -19.92 -6.45
CA GLU A 70 -15.63 -18.49 -6.18
C GLU A 70 -14.70 -17.66 -7.07
N ALA A 71 -13.74 -18.30 -7.77
CA ALA A 71 -12.79 -17.61 -8.62
C ALA A 71 -13.42 -17.18 -9.94
N VAL A 72 -13.37 -15.87 -10.22
CA VAL A 72 -13.79 -15.31 -11.51
C VAL A 72 -12.55 -14.98 -12.35
N PHE A 73 -12.55 -15.45 -13.61
CA PHE A 73 -11.48 -15.20 -14.58
C PHE A 73 -11.98 -14.27 -15.67
N GLU A 74 -11.55 -13.01 -15.67
CA GLU A 74 -12.03 -11.98 -16.57
C GLU A 74 -10.97 -11.53 -17.59
N PRO A 75 -11.09 -11.91 -18.87
CA PRO A 75 -10.15 -11.51 -19.90
C PRO A 75 -10.42 -10.06 -20.35
N VAL A 76 -9.44 -9.17 -20.15
CA VAL A 76 -9.57 -7.74 -20.45
C VAL A 76 -8.90 -7.40 -21.77
N PHE A 77 -9.64 -6.72 -22.65
CA PHE A 77 -9.15 -6.23 -23.94
C PHE A 77 -8.86 -4.74 -23.83
N GLU A 78 -7.60 -4.38 -23.67
CA GLU A 78 -7.18 -2.99 -23.48
C GLU A 78 -6.63 -2.41 -24.77
N GLN A 79 -7.20 -1.28 -25.21
CA GLN A 79 -6.72 -0.57 -26.39
C GLN A 79 -6.62 0.93 -26.14
N ARG A 80 -5.47 1.52 -26.47
CA ARG A 80 -5.27 2.97 -26.46
C ARG A 80 -6.01 3.63 -27.62
N VAL A 81 -6.81 4.64 -27.31
CA VAL A 81 -7.62 5.41 -28.26
C VAL A 81 -7.56 6.92 -27.96
N LEU A 82 -8.00 7.72 -28.91
CA LEU A 82 -8.29 9.14 -28.72
C LEU A 82 -9.80 9.31 -28.69
N LEU A 83 -10.34 9.85 -27.60
CA LEU A 83 -11.73 10.27 -27.50
C LEU A 83 -11.84 11.74 -27.89
N ALA A 84 -12.91 12.09 -28.62
CA ALA A 84 -13.19 13.48 -28.95
C ALA A 84 -14.68 13.82 -28.79
N GLN A 85 -14.94 15.00 -28.24
CA GLN A 85 -16.25 15.61 -28.14
C GLN A 85 -16.15 17.09 -28.50
N GLY A 86 -16.64 17.48 -29.68
CA GLY A 86 -16.44 18.84 -30.20
C GLY A 86 -14.95 19.15 -30.34
N GLU A 87 -14.49 20.22 -29.69
CA GLU A 87 -13.09 20.64 -29.66
C GLU A 87 -12.25 19.93 -28.59
N ASN A 88 -12.89 19.25 -27.63
CA ASN A 88 -12.20 18.57 -26.53
C ASN A 88 -11.72 17.18 -26.99
N GLN A 89 -10.48 16.85 -26.66
CA GLN A 89 -9.86 15.57 -27.00
C GLN A 89 -9.06 15.03 -25.81
N HIS A 90 -9.13 13.72 -25.60
CA HIS A 90 -8.38 13.06 -24.52
C HIS A 90 -7.92 11.67 -24.94
N ILE A 91 -6.68 11.31 -24.61
CA ILE A 91 -6.13 9.97 -24.87
C ILE A 91 -6.42 9.09 -23.66
N THR A 92 -7.01 7.92 -23.89
CA THR A 92 -7.40 6.97 -22.84
C THR A 92 -7.26 5.53 -23.34
N TYR A 93 -7.31 4.57 -22.43
CA TYR A 93 -7.45 3.16 -22.71
C TYR A 93 -8.92 2.77 -22.60
N VAL A 94 -9.45 2.18 -23.68
CA VAL A 94 -10.76 1.54 -23.64
C VAL A 94 -10.58 0.08 -23.29
N LEU A 95 -11.23 -0.32 -22.20
CA LEU A 95 -11.28 -1.68 -21.69
C LEU A 95 -12.53 -2.38 -22.20
N GLY A 96 -12.33 -3.42 -23.00
CA GLY A 96 -13.37 -4.34 -23.42
C GLY A 96 -13.51 -5.45 -22.39
N VAL A 97 -14.61 -5.42 -21.63
CA VAL A 97 -14.85 -6.32 -20.49
C VAL A 97 -16.28 -6.84 -20.48
N SER A 98 -16.52 -7.86 -19.68
CA SER A 98 -17.85 -8.41 -19.38
C SER A 98 -18.55 -7.67 -18.23
N ASP A 99 -19.78 -8.08 -17.92
CA ASP A 99 -20.52 -7.58 -16.77
C ASP A 99 -19.90 -8.06 -15.43
N GLU A 100 -19.13 -9.16 -15.44
CA GLU A 100 -18.36 -9.62 -14.29
C GLU A 100 -17.37 -8.54 -13.83
N TYR A 101 -16.65 -7.91 -14.75
CA TYR A 101 -15.71 -6.83 -14.42
C TYR A 101 -16.39 -5.70 -13.65
N VAL A 102 -17.57 -5.26 -14.12
CA VAL A 102 -18.34 -4.16 -13.52
C VAL A 102 -18.78 -4.50 -12.10
N ARG A 103 -19.13 -5.77 -11.86
CA ARG A 103 -19.54 -6.29 -10.55
C ARG A 103 -18.36 -6.41 -9.60
N GLU A 104 -17.26 -7.01 -10.03
CA GLU A 104 -16.09 -7.26 -9.18
C GLU A 104 -15.33 -5.98 -8.83
N HIS A 105 -15.29 -4.99 -9.74
CA HIS A 105 -14.75 -3.64 -9.47
C HIS A 105 -15.77 -2.71 -8.76
N ARG A 106 -16.95 -3.23 -8.40
CA ARG A 106 -18.02 -2.49 -7.71
C ARG A 106 -18.35 -1.13 -8.35
N LEU A 107 -18.25 -1.03 -9.68
CA LEU A 107 -18.36 0.26 -10.38
C LEU A 107 -19.69 0.96 -10.16
N ASN A 108 -20.75 0.18 -9.91
CA ASN A 108 -22.09 0.70 -9.60
C ASN A 108 -22.13 1.49 -8.28
N GLU A 109 -21.25 1.20 -7.33
CA GLU A 109 -21.12 1.94 -6.07
C GLU A 109 -20.36 3.26 -6.24
N HIS A 110 -19.64 3.39 -7.35
CA HIS A 110 -18.78 4.52 -7.69
C HIS A 110 -19.39 5.45 -8.75
N LEU A 111 -20.67 5.29 -9.06
CA LEU A 111 -21.36 6.07 -10.10
C LEU A 111 -21.63 7.52 -9.66
N LEU A 112 -21.24 8.46 -10.52
CA LEU A 112 -21.60 9.88 -10.40
C LEU A 112 -22.87 10.21 -11.17
N THR A 113 -23.02 9.63 -12.36
CA THR A 113 -24.19 9.78 -13.22
C THR A 113 -24.31 8.60 -14.17
N GLN A 114 -25.55 8.29 -14.56
CA GLN A 114 -25.86 7.22 -15.48
C GLN A 114 -27.02 7.61 -16.40
N ALA A 115 -26.97 7.13 -17.64
CA ALA A 115 -28.10 7.09 -18.55
C ALA A 115 -29.28 6.30 -17.96
N ASP A 116 -30.48 6.53 -18.48
CA ASP A 116 -31.65 5.71 -18.12
C ASP A 116 -31.36 4.22 -18.41
N PRO A 117 -31.37 3.33 -17.39
CA PRO A 117 -31.13 1.90 -17.59
C PRO A 117 -32.14 1.24 -18.55
N GLY A 118 -33.33 1.83 -18.74
CA GLY A 118 -34.35 1.34 -19.67
C GLY A 118 -34.10 1.72 -21.13
N LEU A 119 -33.08 2.53 -21.43
CA LEU A 119 -32.77 2.99 -22.78
C LEU A 119 -31.86 1.98 -23.51
N ASP A 120 -32.35 1.39 -24.59
CA ASP A 120 -31.54 0.53 -25.46
C ASP A 120 -30.63 1.39 -26.37
N LEU A 121 -29.34 1.40 -26.04
CA LEU A 121 -28.29 2.12 -26.77
C LEU A 121 -27.43 1.18 -27.64
N GLY A 122 -27.76 -0.11 -27.68
CA GLY A 122 -26.94 -1.15 -28.30
C GLY A 122 -25.55 -1.31 -27.67
N GLU A 123 -24.61 -1.90 -28.41
CA GLU A 123 -23.25 -2.21 -27.91
C GLU A 123 -22.24 -1.08 -28.07
N ASN A 124 -22.57 0.00 -28.80
CA ASN A 124 -21.67 1.14 -29.00
C ASN A 124 -21.75 2.10 -27.80
N THR A 125 -21.47 1.59 -26.62
CA THR A 125 -21.60 2.30 -25.35
C THR A 125 -20.27 2.36 -24.62
N LEU A 126 -20.11 3.39 -23.80
CA LEU A 126 -18.87 3.64 -23.09
C LEU A 126 -19.17 4.24 -21.71
N ALA A 127 -18.61 3.64 -20.67
CA ALA A 127 -18.59 4.19 -19.32
C ALA A 127 -17.26 4.90 -19.09
N LEU A 128 -17.30 6.14 -18.62
CA LEU A 128 -16.13 7.00 -18.44
C LEU A 128 -15.68 7.06 -16.99
N GLY A 129 -14.37 7.05 -16.77
CA GLY A 129 -13.81 7.60 -15.55
C GLY A 129 -14.07 9.11 -15.46
N ALA A 130 -14.27 9.62 -14.26
CA ALA A 130 -14.59 11.03 -14.01
C ALA A 130 -13.53 12.00 -14.58
N GLY A 131 -12.26 11.61 -14.58
CA GLY A 131 -11.16 12.38 -15.17
C GLY A 131 -11.24 12.47 -16.68
N VAL A 132 -11.53 11.35 -17.36
CA VAL A 132 -11.76 11.33 -18.82
C VAL A 132 -12.97 12.21 -19.17
N ALA A 133 -14.06 12.07 -18.44
CA ALA A 133 -15.27 12.86 -18.65
C ALA A 133 -15.01 14.36 -18.48
N TYR A 134 -14.26 14.75 -17.43
CA TYR A 134 -13.81 16.13 -17.20
C TYR A 134 -13.03 16.69 -18.38
N HIS A 135 -12.03 15.96 -18.90
CA HIS A 135 -11.23 16.41 -20.05
C HIS A 135 -12.02 16.50 -21.35
N LEU A 136 -13.05 15.66 -21.52
CA LEU A 136 -13.96 15.74 -22.67
C LEU A 136 -15.02 16.84 -22.52
N GLY A 137 -15.24 17.38 -21.32
CA GLY A 137 -16.33 18.31 -21.04
C GLY A 137 -17.69 17.61 -20.89
N VAL A 138 -17.70 16.31 -20.65
CA VAL A 138 -18.89 15.50 -20.39
C VAL A 138 -19.23 15.59 -18.90
N SER A 139 -20.34 16.24 -18.56
CA SER A 139 -20.75 16.44 -17.16
C SER A 139 -21.96 15.60 -16.75
N ASN A 140 -22.70 15.02 -17.70
CA ASN A 140 -23.88 14.20 -17.43
C ASN A 140 -24.01 13.08 -18.47
N ALA A 141 -24.44 11.89 -18.04
CA ALA A 141 -24.76 10.76 -18.91
C ALA A 141 -26.27 10.68 -19.27
N ASN A 142 -27.10 11.59 -18.74
CA ASN A 142 -28.53 11.65 -19.06
C ASN A 142 -28.99 13.06 -19.49
N PRO A 143 -29.34 13.29 -20.77
CA PRO A 143 -29.35 12.31 -21.87
C PRO A 143 -27.93 11.86 -22.26
N PRO A 144 -27.77 10.63 -22.81
CA PRO A 144 -26.46 10.09 -23.17
C PRO A 144 -25.75 10.93 -24.24
N PRO A 145 -24.60 11.55 -23.93
CA PRO A 145 -23.84 12.29 -24.93
C PRO A 145 -23.14 11.34 -25.90
N ILE A 146 -22.86 11.83 -27.10
CA ILE A 146 -22.13 11.09 -28.13
C ILE A 146 -20.69 11.56 -28.13
N VAL A 147 -19.76 10.59 -28.05
CA VAL A 147 -18.32 10.81 -28.17
C VAL A 147 -17.79 10.00 -29.35
N THR A 148 -16.81 10.54 -30.08
CA THR A 148 -16.15 9.80 -31.15
C THR A 148 -14.87 9.15 -30.63
N VAL A 149 -14.77 7.84 -30.82
CA VAL A 149 -13.58 7.04 -30.51
C VAL A 149 -12.72 6.90 -31.77
N TYR A 150 -11.47 7.34 -31.69
CA TYR A 150 -10.48 7.21 -32.75
C TYR A 150 -9.42 6.19 -32.37
N LEU A 151 -9.23 5.19 -33.22
CA LEU A 151 -8.19 4.17 -33.12
C LEU A 151 -7.20 4.35 -34.29
N PRO A 152 -5.96 4.78 -34.03
CA PRO A 152 -4.91 4.83 -35.04
C PRO A 152 -4.58 3.42 -35.54
N LYS A 153 -4.60 3.20 -36.85
CA LYS A 153 -4.07 2.00 -37.49
C LYS A 153 -2.57 2.24 -37.74
N ILE A 154 -1.71 1.59 -36.98
CA ILE A 154 -0.27 1.62 -37.24
C ILE A 154 0.04 0.48 -38.22
N ASP A 155 -0.14 0.74 -39.52
CA ASP A 155 0.32 -0.16 -40.58
C ASP A 155 1.50 0.49 -41.34
N ALA A 156 2.47 -0.34 -41.74
CA ALA A 156 3.73 0.07 -42.38
C ALA A 156 3.59 0.72 -43.78
N THR A 157 2.36 0.98 -44.25
CA THR A 157 2.06 1.51 -45.59
C THR A 157 1.38 2.88 -45.57
N THR A 158 1.31 3.53 -44.40
CA THR A 158 0.61 4.81 -44.24
C THR A 158 1.32 5.94 -45.00
N THR A 159 0.83 6.24 -46.21
CA THR A 159 1.31 7.34 -47.07
C THR A 159 0.53 8.62 -46.77
N ALA A 160 1.16 9.80 -46.90
CA ALA A 160 0.57 11.11 -46.61
C ALA A 160 -0.72 11.44 -47.41
N LEU A 161 -1.09 10.66 -48.42
CA LEU A 161 -2.34 10.80 -49.16
C LEU A 161 -3.55 10.05 -48.55
N ASN A 162 -3.33 9.06 -47.67
CA ASN A 162 -4.38 8.17 -47.13
C ASN A 162 -4.55 8.27 -45.59
N LEU A 163 -4.33 9.45 -45.00
CA LEU A 163 -4.47 9.68 -43.56
C LEU A 163 -5.90 9.43 -43.03
N ARG A 164 -6.92 9.58 -43.87
CA ARG A 164 -8.33 9.32 -43.51
C ARG A 164 -8.63 7.83 -43.29
N ASP A 165 -7.95 6.94 -44.00
CA ASP A 165 -8.10 5.49 -43.83
C ASP A 165 -7.19 4.92 -42.73
N ALA A 166 -6.23 5.72 -42.26
CA ALA A 166 -5.28 5.39 -41.21
C ALA A 166 -5.89 5.44 -39.79
N VAL A 167 -7.14 5.88 -39.65
CA VAL A 167 -7.81 5.98 -38.34
C VAL A 167 -9.18 5.34 -38.43
N ARG A 168 -9.48 4.37 -37.56
CA ARG A 168 -10.86 3.89 -37.37
C ARG A 168 -11.56 4.86 -36.43
N ALA A 169 -12.74 5.33 -36.83
CA ALA A 169 -13.56 6.20 -36.01
C ALA A 169 -14.94 5.56 -35.77
N LYS A 170 -15.46 5.67 -34.55
CA LYS A 170 -16.82 5.21 -34.22
C LYS A 170 -17.44 6.14 -33.19
N ASN A 171 -18.71 6.49 -33.42
CA ASN A 171 -19.50 7.22 -32.43
C ASN A 171 -20.08 6.24 -31.40
N VAL A 172 -19.95 6.59 -30.13
CA VAL A 172 -20.45 5.81 -28.99
C VAL A 172 -21.26 6.71 -28.06
N PHE A 173 -22.23 6.10 -27.36
CA PHE A 173 -22.99 6.77 -26.32
C PHE A 173 -22.30 6.61 -24.97
N ILE A 174 -22.21 7.70 -24.21
CA ILE A 174 -21.71 7.63 -22.83
C ILE A 174 -22.85 7.19 -21.90
N THR A 175 -22.69 6.02 -21.30
CA THR A 175 -23.73 5.39 -20.47
C THR A 175 -23.59 5.72 -19.00
N SER A 176 -22.36 5.92 -18.51
CA SER A 176 -22.12 6.29 -17.12
C SER A 176 -20.81 7.04 -16.95
N ILE A 177 -20.70 7.73 -15.81
CA ILE A 177 -19.46 8.32 -15.31
C ILE A 177 -19.25 7.80 -13.89
N HIS A 178 -18.08 7.22 -13.62
CA HIS A 178 -17.71 6.67 -12.32
C HIS A 178 -16.44 7.31 -11.77
N THR A 179 -16.24 7.23 -10.46
CA THR A 179 -15.00 7.64 -9.80
C THR A 179 -14.50 6.53 -8.87
N VAL A 180 -13.51 5.79 -9.34
CA VAL A 180 -12.91 4.66 -8.60
C VAL A 180 -11.63 5.14 -7.93
N GLN A 181 -10.74 5.72 -8.74
CA GLN A 181 -9.45 6.20 -8.28
C GLN A 181 -8.92 7.26 -9.26
N PRO A 182 -8.21 8.32 -8.79
CA PRO A 182 -7.73 9.38 -9.67
C PRO A 182 -6.94 8.92 -10.91
N ASP A 183 -6.01 7.96 -10.78
CA ASP A 183 -5.23 7.48 -11.94
C ASP A 183 -6.06 6.62 -12.89
N TYR A 184 -6.91 5.75 -12.33
CA TYR A 184 -7.90 4.97 -13.07
C TYR A 184 -8.83 5.89 -13.87
N ASP A 185 -9.40 6.89 -13.21
CA ASP A 185 -10.46 7.78 -13.71
C ASP A 185 -9.99 8.68 -14.85
N VAL A 186 -8.70 8.97 -14.94
CA VAL A 186 -8.10 9.80 -16.01
C VAL A 186 -7.67 8.95 -17.21
N HIS A 187 -7.35 7.68 -17.01
CA HIS A 187 -6.76 6.85 -18.06
C HIS A 187 -7.69 5.79 -18.62
N LYS A 188 -8.78 5.41 -17.95
CA LYS A 188 -9.61 4.27 -18.36
C LYS A 188 -11.04 4.67 -18.74
N ALA A 189 -11.54 4.00 -19.77
CA ALA A 189 -12.94 3.96 -20.16
C ALA A 189 -13.34 2.51 -20.41
N ILE A 190 -14.59 2.17 -20.16
CA ILE A 190 -15.08 0.79 -20.18
C ILE A 190 -16.12 0.65 -21.28
N ALA A 191 -16.06 -0.43 -22.03
CA ALA A 191 -17.01 -0.75 -23.08
C ALA A 191 -17.28 -2.26 -23.13
N PRO A 192 -18.39 -2.69 -23.76
CA PRO A 192 -18.66 -4.11 -23.95
C PRO A 192 -17.50 -4.81 -24.68
N LYS A 193 -17.07 -5.96 -24.15
CA LYS A 193 -16.01 -6.78 -24.71
C LYS A 193 -16.22 -7.09 -26.20
N SER A 194 -17.43 -7.48 -26.60
CA SER A 194 -17.78 -7.78 -28.00
C SER A 194 -17.48 -6.60 -28.92
N TRP A 195 -17.87 -5.39 -28.50
CA TRP A 195 -17.67 -4.17 -29.25
C TRP A 195 -16.20 -3.82 -29.41
N VAL A 196 -15.42 -3.87 -28.32
CA VAL A 196 -13.97 -3.56 -28.36
C VAL A 196 -13.24 -4.57 -29.25
N GLN A 197 -13.55 -5.86 -29.15
CA GLN A 197 -12.94 -6.88 -30.03
C GLN A 197 -13.28 -6.63 -31.50
N ALA A 198 -14.53 -6.30 -31.82
CA ALA A 198 -14.94 -6.00 -33.19
C ALA A 198 -14.29 -4.71 -33.73
N PHE A 199 -14.20 -3.67 -32.91
CA PHE A 199 -13.65 -2.37 -33.30
C PHE A 199 -12.13 -2.41 -33.50
N THR A 200 -11.42 -3.09 -32.60
CA THR A 200 -9.95 -3.21 -32.61
C THR A 200 -9.46 -4.34 -33.51
N GLY A 201 -10.23 -5.41 -33.63
CA GLY A 201 -9.80 -6.68 -34.25
C GLY A 201 -8.96 -7.55 -33.32
N ALA A 202 -8.90 -7.24 -32.02
CA ALA A 202 -8.13 -8.01 -31.04
C ALA A 202 -8.71 -9.43 -30.86
N LYS A 203 -7.85 -10.44 -31.02
CA LYS A 203 -8.20 -11.86 -30.85
C LYS A 203 -7.84 -12.41 -29.48
N HIS A 204 -6.82 -11.84 -28.86
CA HIS A 204 -6.28 -12.23 -27.57
C HIS A 204 -6.47 -11.09 -26.57
N PRO A 205 -6.75 -11.39 -25.29
CA PRO A 205 -6.84 -10.36 -24.27
C PRO A 205 -5.48 -9.71 -24.03
N SER A 206 -5.48 -8.48 -23.56
CA SER A 206 -4.25 -7.77 -23.16
C SER A 206 -3.71 -8.35 -21.85
N TYR A 207 -4.60 -8.67 -20.91
CA TYR A 207 -4.30 -9.38 -19.66
C TYR A 207 -5.55 -10.13 -19.16
N LEU A 208 -5.36 -11.00 -18.18
CA LEU A 208 -6.42 -11.73 -17.49
C LEU A 208 -6.46 -11.30 -16.03
N GLU A 209 -7.63 -10.94 -15.54
CA GLU A 209 -7.86 -10.65 -14.12
C GLU A 209 -8.44 -11.89 -13.44
N VAL A 210 -7.99 -12.15 -12.21
CA VAL A 210 -8.50 -13.26 -11.40
C VAL A 210 -8.95 -12.70 -10.06
N TYR A 211 -10.23 -12.88 -9.77
CA TYR A 211 -10.88 -12.43 -8.54
C TYR A 211 -10.97 -13.57 -7.54
N ASP A 212 -9.82 -13.87 -6.93
CA ASP A 212 -9.67 -14.80 -5.83
C ASP A 212 -8.30 -14.51 -5.18
N ASP A 213 -8.23 -14.39 -3.86
CA ASP A 213 -7.01 -14.12 -3.10
C ASP A 213 -6.30 -15.40 -2.60
N ASN A 214 -6.78 -16.57 -3.02
CA ASN A 214 -6.27 -17.85 -2.60
C ASN A 214 -4.83 -18.08 -3.07
N ASN A 215 -3.92 -18.16 -2.10
CA ASN A 215 -2.50 -18.42 -2.33
C ASN A 215 -2.21 -19.73 -3.08
N ALA A 216 -3.06 -20.76 -2.96
CA ALA A 216 -2.89 -22.01 -3.68
C ALA A 216 -3.21 -21.86 -5.17
N LEU A 217 -4.25 -21.09 -5.51
CA LEU A 217 -4.60 -20.73 -6.88
C LEU A 217 -3.51 -19.86 -7.52
N ARG A 218 -3.01 -18.85 -6.80
CA ARG A 218 -1.89 -18.04 -7.28
C ARG A 218 -0.70 -18.93 -7.70
N LYS A 219 -0.32 -19.87 -6.83
CA LYS A 219 0.80 -20.79 -7.09
C LYS A 219 0.56 -21.74 -8.26
N SER A 220 -0.67 -22.22 -8.44
CA SER A 220 -0.99 -23.10 -9.58
C SER A 220 -0.88 -22.34 -10.91
N ILE A 221 -1.40 -21.11 -10.96
CA ILE A 221 -1.30 -20.21 -12.12
C ILE A 221 0.17 -19.87 -12.42
N GLU A 222 0.95 -19.49 -11.40
CA GLU A 222 2.38 -19.20 -11.55
C GLU A 222 3.15 -20.39 -12.11
N MET A 223 2.89 -21.60 -11.59
CA MET A 223 3.56 -22.82 -12.06
C MET A 223 3.18 -23.18 -13.49
N TYR A 224 1.93 -22.93 -13.89
CA TYR A 224 1.43 -23.27 -15.23
C TYR A 224 1.88 -22.28 -16.31
N PHE A 225 1.77 -20.97 -16.04
CA PHE A 225 2.19 -19.94 -17.02
C PHE A 225 3.70 -19.76 -17.05
N GLY A 226 4.39 -19.96 -15.92
CA GLY A 226 5.85 -19.81 -15.81
C GLY A 226 6.32 -18.46 -16.36
N ASP A 227 7.40 -18.47 -17.13
CA ASP A 227 7.99 -17.25 -17.69
C ASP A 227 7.19 -16.61 -18.85
N ARG A 228 6.04 -17.19 -19.24
CA ARG A 228 5.18 -16.62 -20.31
C ARG A 228 4.36 -15.43 -19.82
N ALA A 229 4.10 -15.35 -18.52
CA ALA A 229 3.27 -14.32 -17.93
C ALA A 229 3.85 -13.82 -16.61
N THR A 230 3.57 -12.56 -16.30
CA THR A 230 3.81 -11.96 -15.00
C THR A 230 2.51 -12.00 -14.22
N ILE A 231 2.51 -12.72 -13.10
CA ILE A 231 1.39 -12.76 -12.15
C ILE A 231 1.71 -11.73 -11.06
N ALA A 232 0.86 -10.72 -10.90
CA ALA A 232 1.03 -9.69 -9.89
C ALA A 232 -0.22 -9.62 -9.00
N ASP A 233 -0.01 -9.59 -7.68
CA ASP A 233 -1.06 -9.22 -6.74
C ASP A 233 -1.31 -7.69 -6.71
N ARG A 234 -2.31 -7.23 -5.96
CA ARG A 234 -2.64 -5.79 -5.86
C ARG A 234 -1.46 -4.93 -5.42
N LEU A 235 -0.65 -5.38 -4.47
CA LEU A 235 0.50 -4.62 -3.96
C LEU A 235 1.63 -4.58 -5.00
N GLU A 236 1.81 -5.67 -5.74
CA GLU A 236 2.79 -5.79 -6.81
C GLU A 236 2.43 -4.96 -8.04
N GLN A 237 1.14 -4.81 -8.35
CA GLN A 237 0.64 -3.91 -9.40
C GLN A 237 1.06 -2.46 -9.13
N GLU A 238 1.05 -2.04 -7.87
CA GLU A 238 1.48 -0.71 -7.41
C GLU A 238 2.84 -0.72 -6.71
N ALA A 239 3.73 -1.62 -7.13
CA ALA A 239 5.00 -1.87 -6.44
C ALA A 239 5.84 -0.60 -6.23
N THR A 240 5.79 0.37 -7.14
CA THR A 240 6.54 1.63 -7.00
C THR A 240 6.05 2.44 -5.80
N LEU A 241 4.73 2.61 -5.65
CA LEU A 241 4.12 3.36 -4.56
C LEU A 241 4.43 2.70 -3.21
N PHE A 242 4.14 1.40 -3.09
CA PHE A 242 4.37 0.65 -1.85
C PHE A 242 5.87 0.52 -1.51
N LYS A 243 6.75 0.46 -2.51
CA LYS A 243 8.21 0.46 -2.29
C LYS A 243 8.69 1.80 -1.74
N VAL A 244 8.15 2.93 -2.23
CA VAL A 244 8.44 4.25 -1.67
C VAL A 244 7.95 4.33 -0.22
N MET A 245 6.71 3.95 0.06
CA MET A 245 6.16 3.95 1.43
C MET A 245 7.00 3.08 2.38
N ARG A 246 7.40 1.87 1.94
CA ARG A 246 8.26 0.99 2.73
C ARG A 246 9.63 1.63 2.99
N SER A 247 10.19 2.31 1.98
CA SER A 247 11.47 3.03 2.12
C SER A 247 11.37 4.20 3.10
N GLU A 248 10.32 5.01 3.02
CA GLU A 248 10.07 6.12 3.95
C GLU A 248 9.91 5.61 5.39
N ARG A 249 9.14 4.53 5.58
CA ARG A 249 8.99 3.87 6.88
C ARG A 249 10.32 3.44 7.47
N LEU A 250 11.24 2.91 6.66
CA LEU A 250 12.58 2.52 7.11
C LEU A 250 13.42 3.72 7.55
N VAL A 251 13.38 4.82 6.80
CA VAL A 251 14.10 6.06 7.15
C VAL A 251 13.58 6.63 8.47
N VAL A 252 12.27 6.71 8.63
CA VAL A 252 11.64 7.20 9.87
C VAL A 252 11.96 6.29 11.06
N LEU A 253 11.91 4.97 10.86
CA LEU A 253 12.33 4.01 11.88
C LEU A 253 13.80 4.18 12.27
N ALA A 254 14.70 4.44 11.32
CA ALA A 254 16.10 4.69 11.60
C ALA A 254 16.31 5.96 12.44
N ILE A 255 15.58 7.04 12.13
CA ILE A 255 15.61 8.28 12.91
C ILE A 255 15.10 8.04 14.34
N LEU A 256 13.98 7.32 14.50
CA LEU A 256 13.41 7.03 15.81
C LEU A 256 14.31 6.11 16.63
N ALA A 257 14.92 5.09 16.01
CA ALA A 257 15.93 4.26 16.65
C ALA A 257 17.14 5.09 17.11
N PHE A 258 17.58 6.06 16.30
CA PHE A 258 18.65 6.97 16.67
C PHE A 258 18.27 7.87 17.87
N VAL A 259 17.03 8.36 17.93
CA VAL A 259 16.52 9.09 19.10
C VAL A 259 16.54 8.20 20.35
N VAL A 260 16.19 6.91 20.23
CA VAL A 260 16.28 5.95 21.35
C VAL A 260 17.73 5.74 21.78
N VAL A 261 18.70 5.69 20.85
CA VAL A 261 20.14 5.64 21.18
C VAL A 261 20.54 6.88 21.98
N LEU A 262 20.16 8.08 21.52
CA LEU A 262 20.45 9.33 22.21
C LEU A 262 19.86 9.37 23.62
N ALA A 263 18.59 8.95 23.76
CA ALA A 263 17.93 8.85 25.05
C ALA A 263 18.61 7.84 25.98
N SER A 264 19.12 6.74 25.42
CA SER A 264 19.81 5.69 26.17
C SER A 264 21.14 6.14 26.75
N PHE A 265 21.80 7.18 26.22
CA PHE A 265 22.96 7.78 26.89
C PHE A 265 22.60 8.39 28.26
N GLY A 266 21.34 8.81 28.45
CA GLY A 266 20.83 9.21 29.75
C GLY A 266 20.95 8.10 30.80
N ILE A 267 20.89 6.83 30.40
CA ILE A 267 21.09 5.67 31.28
C ILE A 267 22.53 5.64 31.81
N VAL A 268 23.51 5.97 30.97
CA VAL A 268 24.93 6.03 31.36
C VAL A 268 25.09 7.04 32.49
N SER A 269 24.57 8.25 32.30
CA SER A 269 24.62 9.32 33.30
C SER A 269 23.91 8.92 34.60
N ALA A 270 22.74 8.28 34.50
CA ALA A 270 22.01 7.81 35.66
C ALA A 270 22.79 6.73 36.45
N LEU A 271 23.39 5.76 35.76
CA LEU A 271 24.17 4.69 36.39
C LEU A 271 25.45 5.23 37.05
N THR A 272 26.16 6.14 36.38
CA THR A 272 27.36 6.78 36.96
C THR A 272 27.03 7.53 38.23
N ILE A 273 25.92 8.29 38.26
CA ILE A 273 25.54 9.04 39.46
C ILE A 273 25.13 8.10 40.60
N ILE A 274 24.32 7.06 40.31
CA ILE A 274 23.96 6.06 41.32
C ILE A 274 25.22 5.42 41.91
N ALA A 275 26.21 5.13 41.08
CA ALA A 275 27.47 4.56 41.52
C ALA A 275 28.30 5.52 42.40
N LEU A 276 28.35 6.80 42.05
CA LEU A 276 29.04 7.83 42.84
C LEU A 276 28.32 8.08 44.18
N GLU A 277 26.99 8.17 44.19
CA GLU A 277 26.19 8.33 45.41
C GLU A 277 26.33 7.12 46.35
N LYS A 278 26.45 5.91 45.78
CA LYS A 278 26.57 4.65 46.52
C LYS A 278 28.00 4.17 46.75
N LYS A 279 29.00 5.05 46.59
CA LYS A 279 30.42 4.69 46.70
C LYS A 279 30.78 4.02 48.03
N SER A 280 30.28 4.54 49.15
CA SER A 280 30.53 3.96 50.50
C SER A 280 29.91 2.56 50.65
N ASP A 281 28.68 2.38 50.19
CA ASP A 281 27.98 1.09 50.21
C ASP A 281 28.74 0.05 49.37
N ILE A 282 29.29 0.47 48.23
CA ILE A 282 30.10 -0.36 47.33
C ILE A 282 31.40 -0.82 48.01
N TYR A 283 32.14 0.06 48.70
CA TYR A 283 33.34 -0.33 49.44
C TYR A 283 33.04 -1.30 50.58
N THR A 284 31.90 -1.13 51.25
CA THR A 284 31.46 -2.06 52.31
C THR A 284 31.23 -3.45 51.72
N LEU A 285 30.47 -3.54 50.63
CA LEU A 285 30.25 -4.80 49.91
C LEU A 285 31.56 -5.44 49.44
N TRP A 286 32.50 -4.61 48.97
CA TRP A 286 33.80 -5.09 48.51
C TRP A 286 34.64 -5.64 49.66
N SER A 287 34.63 -4.98 50.82
CA SER A 287 35.29 -5.42 52.06
C SER A 287 34.68 -6.71 52.62
N MET A 288 33.39 -6.95 52.35
CA MET A 288 32.69 -8.20 52.67
C MET A 288 32.97 -9.35 51.68
N GLY A 289 33.82 -9.13 50.66
CA GLY A 289 34.25 -10.17 49.71
C GLY A 289 33.46 -10.20 48.39
N THR A 290 32.66 -9.18 48.08
CA THR A 290 31.95 -9.12 46.79
C THR A 290 32.93 -8.99 45.63
N SER A 291 32.80 -9.86 44.63
CA SER A 291 33.61 -9.81 43.41
C SER A 291 33.20 -8.68 42.47
N ASN A 292 34.13 -8.22 41.62
CA ASN A 292 33.83 -7.23 40.56
C ASN A 292 32.71 -7.70 39.61
N SER A 293 32.56 -9.00 39.38
CA SER A 293 31.50 -9.57 38.54
C SER A 293 30.11 -9.42 39.18
N GLN A 294 30.01 -9.67 40.49
CA GLN A 294 28.76 -9.47 41.24
C GLN A 294 28.37 -7.99 41.26
N LEU A 295 29.34 -7.10 41.45
CA LEU A 295 29.10 -5.66 41.41
C LEU A 295 28.61 -5.20 40.01
N ARG A 296 29.23 -5.70 38.93
CA ARG A 296 28.76 -5.49 37.55
C ARG A 296 27.31 -5.97 37.38
N SER A 297 26.97 -7.15 37.88
CA SER A 297 25.61 -7.68 37.77
C SER A 297 24.57 -6.77 38.44
N ILE A 298 24.89 -6.17 39.59
CA ILE A 298 23.97 -5.24 40.28
C ILE A 298 23.69 -4.01 39.42
N PHE A 299 24.72 -3.35 38.90
CA PHE A 299 24.56 -2.16 38.06
C PHE A 299 23.89 -2.48 36.72
N PHE A 300 24.19 -3.62 36.11
CA PHE A 300 23.50 -4.08 34.90
C PHE A 300 22.01 -4.31 35.14
N LYS A 301 21.63 -4.97 36.25
CA LYS A 301 20.21 -5.15 36.62
C LYS A 301 19.51 -3.82 36.86
N ASN A 302 20.16 -2.86 37.52
CA ASN A 302 19.61 -1.52 37.68
C ASN A 302 19.39 -0.81 36.34
N GLY A 303 20.36 -0.89 35.42
CA GLY A 303 20.21 -0.34 34.08
C GLY A 303 19.07 -1.01 33.30
N LEU A 304 18.96 -2.33 33.39
CA LEU A 304 17.87 -3.09 32.77
C LEU A 304 16.50 -2.70 33.35
N LEU A 305 16.40 -2.47 34.67
CA LEU A 305 15.16 -1.98 35.29
C LEU A 305 14.76 -0.60 34.76
N ILE A 306 15.72 0.32 34.57
CA ILE A 306 15.45 1.63 33.97
C ILE A 306 14.94 1.46 32.53
N VAL A 307 15.58 0.57 31.75
CA VAL A 307 15.17 0.27 30.36
C VAL A 307 13.76 -0.30 30.31
N LEU A 308 13.47 -1.32 31.12
CA LEU A 308 12.17 -1.97 31.18
C LEU A 308 11.07 -1.00 31.64
N ALA A 309 11.35 -0.17 32.64
CA ALA A 309 10.40 0.83 33.12
C ALA A 309 10.12 1.90 32.06
N GLY A 310 11.16 2.43 31.41
CA GLY A 310 11.01 3.41 30.32
C GLY A 310 10.27 2.82 29.12
N TRP A 311 10.59 1.60 28.71
CA TRP A 311 9.87 0.87 27.68
C TRP A 311 8.40 0.67 28.05
N ALA A 312 8.09 0.16 29.24
CA ALA A 312 6.72 -0.12 29.66
C ALA A 312 5.87 1.17 29.74
N VAL A 313 6.41 2.24 30.31
CA VAL A 313 5.74 3.54 30.39
C VAL A 313 5.54 4.12 29.00
N GLY A 314 6.57 4.08 28.16
CA GLY A 314 6.50 4.60 26.79
C GLY A 314 5.51 3.83 25.91
N LEU A 315 5.48 2.51 26.02
CA LEU A 315 4.54 1.65 25.29
C LEU A 315 3.10 1.93 25.73
N SER A 316 2.88 2.09 27.03
CA SER A 316 1.56 2.42 27.60
C SER A 316 1.10 3.82 27.13
N LEU A 317 2.01 4.80 27.15
CA LEU A 317 1.73 6.17 26.70
C LEU A 317 1.45 6.23 25.20
N GLY A 318 2.27 5.57 24.38
CA GLY A 318 2.06 5.48 22.93
C GLY A 318 0.73 4.78 22.59
N THR A 319 0.41 3.68 23.28
CA THR A 319 -0.88 2.98 23.11
C THR A 319 -2.05 3.88 23.47
N THR A 320 -1.95 4.64 24.57
CA THR A 320 -2.99 5.58 24.98
C THR A 320 -3.21 6.65 23.90
N ILE A 321 -2.14 7.22 23.34
CA ILE A 321 -2.23 8.19 22.24
C ILE A 321 -2.90 7.58 21.00
N ILE A 322 -2.53 6.34 20.63
CA ILE A 322 -3.15 5.65 19.50
C ILE A 322 -4.64 5.42 19.73
N LEU A 323 -5.04 4.99 20.92
CA LEU A 323 -6.46 4.79 21.26
C LEU A 323 -7.23 6.10 21.23
N ILE A 324 -6.66 7.19 21.74
CA ILE A 324 -7.27 8.52 21.65
C ILE A 324 -7.45 8.91 20.18
N GLN A 325 -6.42 8.77 19.33
CA GLN A 325 -6.56 9.07 17.91
C GLN A 325 -7.61 8.19 17.22
N LYS A 326 -7.66 6.90 17.55
CA LYS A 326 -8.61 5.94 16.95
C LYS A 326 -10.08 6.22 17.29
N TYR A 327 -10.38 6.63 18.53
CA TYR A 327 -11.76 6.84 18.98
C TYR A 327 -12.22 8.30 18.95
N VAL A 328 -11.31 9.24 19.17
CA VAL A 328 -11.62 10.68 19.24
C VAL A 328 -11.33 11.39 17.92
N GLY A 329 -10.38 10.90 17.11
CA GLY A 329 -10.03 11.54 15.85
C GLY A 329 -9.41 12.92 16.05
N VAL A 330 -8.30 13.01 16.80
CA VAL A 330 -7.68 14.31 17.14
C VAL A 330 -7.04 14.97 15.92
N VAL A 331 -6.41 14.18 15.05
CA VAL A 331 -5.75 14.65 13.82
C VAL A 331 -6.61 14.30 12.62
N SER A 332 -7.05 15.32 11.88
CA SER A 332 -7.84 15.19 10.65
C SER A 332 -6.98 15.19 9.39
N LEU A 333 -7.47 14.54 8.32
CA LEU A 333 -6.83 14.52 7.00
C LEU A 333 -7.20 15.75 6.14
N GLY A 334 -8.19 16.53 6.56
CA GLY A 334 -8.72 17.68 5.82
C GLY A 334 -9.86 17.30 4.87
N SER A 335 -10.36 18.27 4.10
CA SER A 335 -11.46 18.07 3.16
C SER A 335 -10.98 17.42 1.86
N GLY A 336 -11.63 16.33 1.44
CA GLY A 336 -11.34 15.65 0.16
C GLY A 336 -10.91 14.18 0.27
N TYR A 337 -10.79 13.64 1.49
CA TYR A 337 -10.54 12.21 1.73
C TYR A 337 -11.83 11.52 2.23
N ILE A 338 -12.01 10.25 1.87
CA ILE A 338 -13.15 9.42 2.32
C ILE A 338 -13.12 9.25 3.84
N GLN A 339 -11.92 9.27 4.44
CA GLN A 339 -11.72 9.19 5.89
C GLN A 339 -11.40 10.57 6.47
N GLU A 340 -12.17 10.99 7.48
CA GLU A 340 -12.03 12.33 8.11
C GLU A 340 -10.76 12.46 8.97
N PHE A 341 -10.27 11.35 9.52
CA PHE A 341 -9.17 11.32 10.50
C PHE A 341 -7.98 10.50 10.02
N TYR A 342 -6.78 10.90 10.47
CA TYR A 342 -5.57 10.18 10.15
C TYR A 342 -5.62 8.75 10.73
N PRO A 343 -5.50 7.71 9.90
CA PRO A 343 -5.67 6.31 10.32
C PRO A 343 -4.51 5.85 11.20
N VAL A 344 -4.83 5.06 12.21
CA VAL A 344 -3.86 4.42 13.11
C VAL A 344 -4.25 2.97 13.37
N VAL A 345 -3.28 2.07 13.31
CA VAL A 345 -3.53 0.62 13.41
C VAL A 345 -2.72 -0.02 14.54
N LEU A 346 -3.43 -0.73 15.41
CA LEU A 346 -2.85 -1.51 16.49
C LEU A 346 -2.41 -2.88 15.97
N SER A 347 -1.22 -2.93 15.37
CA SER A 347 -0.64 -4.19 14.89
C SER A 347 0.39 -4.75 15.89
N TRP A 348 0.20 -6.00 16.27
CA TRP A 348 1.13 -6.72 17.16
C TRP A 348 2.56 -6.75 16.63
N LYS A 349 2.72 -6.78 15.29
CA LYS A 349 4.04 -6.74 14.64
C LYS A 349 4.80 -5.45 14.98
N HIS A 350 4.13 -4.30 15.04
CA HIS A 350 4.76 -3.02 15.37
C HIS A 350 5.13 -2.90 16.85
N TYR A 351 4.30 -3.45 17.73
CA TYR A 351 4.63 -3.57 19.16
C TYR A 351 5.87 -4.44 19.38
N LEU A 352 5.95 -5.58 18.70
CA LEU A 352 7.08 -6.50 18.80
C LEU A 352 8.37 -5.87 18.22
N LEU A 353 8.27 -5.20 17.07
CA LEU A 353 9.39 -4.49 16.47
C LEU A 353 9.91 -3.37 17.39
N THR A 354 9.02 -2.54 17.92
CA THR A 354 9.36 -1.46 18.85
C THR A 354 10.05 -1.99 20.10
N THR A 355 9.47 -3.03 20.70
CA THR A 355 10.02 -3.68 21.89
C THR A 355 11.41 -4.24 21.63
N THR A 356 11.60 -4.91 20.49
CA THR A 356 12.89 -5.49 20.09
C THR A 356 13.96 -4.41 19.95
N ILE A 357 13.65 -3.30 19.26
CA ILE A 357 14.60 -2.19 19.05
C ILE A 357 14.95 -1.53 20.39
N VAL A 358 13.96 -1.14 21.20
CA VAL A 358 14.20 -0.42 22.45
C VAL A 358 14.97 -1.27 23.45
N LEU A 359 14.55 -2.53 23.64
CA LEU A 359 15.21 -3.41 24.60
C LEU A 359 16.61 -3.82 24.14
N SER A 360 16.84 -4.03 22.84
CA SER A 360 18.18 -4.36 22.32
C SER A 360 19.15 -3.19 22.50
N ILE A 361 18.74 -1.97 22.12
CA ILE A 361 19.55 -0.75 22.29
C ILE A 361 19.81 -0.49 23.78
N GLY A 362 18.75 -0.48 24.59
CA GLY A 362 18.84 -0.20 26.03
C GLY A 362 19.71 -1.20 26.77
N THR A 363 19.57 -2.50 26.49
CA THR A 363 20.37 -3.55 27.11
C THR A 363 21.84 -3.45 26.70
N THR A 364 22.12 -3.19 25.42
CA THR A 364 23.49 -3.03 24.91
C THR A 364 24.19 -1.86 25.57
N ILE A 365 23.51 -0.71 25.67
CA ILE A 365 24.07 0.49 26.32
C ILE A 365 24.24 0.28 27.82
N SER A 366 23.30 -0.40 28.49
CA SER A 366 23.41 -0.74 29.90
C SER A 366 24.62 -1.66 30.18
N MET A 367 24.82 -2.68 29.35
CA MET A 367 25.95 -3.60 29.46
C MET A 367 27.28 -2.86 29.27
N TRP A 368 27.36 -2.00 28.26
CA TRP A 368 28.55 -1.19 27.99
C TRP A 368 28.85 -0.19 29.12
N SER A 369 27.82 0.51 29.62
CA SER A 369 27.93 1.50 30.70
C SER A 369 28.44 0.88 32.00
N THR A 370 27.90 -0.27 32.38
CA THR A 370 28.24 -0.98 33.61
C THR A 370 29.75 -1.26 33.73
N GLY A 371 30.41 -1.57 32.61
CA GLY A 371 31.85 -1.76 32.57
C GLY A 371 32.65 -0.50 32.92
N LYS A 372 32.23 0.66 32.38
CA LYS A 372 32.88 1.95 32.60
C LYS A 372 32.69 2.50 34.01
N VAL A 373 31.48 2.36 34.56
CA VAL A 373 31.13 2.87 35.89
C VAL A 373 32.04 2.26 36.97
N ILE A 374 32.32 0.97 36.90
CA ILE A 374 33.17 0.28 37.89
C ILE A 374 34.64 0.67 37.75
N GLN A 375 35.10 1.01 36.54
CA GLN A 375 36.45 1.53 36.35
C GLN A 375 36.60 2.91 37.00
N GLN A 376 35.62 3.79 36.84
CA GLN A 376 35.62 5.12 37.47
C GLN A 376 35.60 5.06 39.01
N ILE A 377 34.87 4.10 39.60
CA ILE A 377 34.86 3.91 41.06
C ILE A 377 36.23 3.45 41.59
N LYS A 378 37.04 2.75 40.78
CA LYS A 378 38.39 2.33 41.17
C LYS A 378 39.41 3.46 41.08
N GLU A 379 39.20 4.37 40.13
CA GLU A 379 40.09 5.52 39.89
C GLU A 379 39.80 6.70 40.83
N ALA A 380 38.57 6.79 41.35
CA ALA A 380 38.13 7.81 42.32
C ALA A 380 38.29 7.34 43.77
#